data_AF-A0A838H6P7-F1
#
_entry.id   AF-A0A838H6P7-F1
#
_cell.length_a   1.000
_cell.length_b   1.000
_cell.length_c   1.000
_cell.angle_alpha   90.00
_cell.angle_beta   90.00
_cell.angle_gamma   90.00
#
_symmetry.space_group_name_H-M   'P 1'
#
loop_
_entity.id
_entity.type
_entity.pdbx_description
1 polymer ?
#
loop_
_entity_poly.entity_id
_entity_poly.type
_entity_poly.pdbx_seq_one_letter_code
_entity_poly.pdbx_strand_id
1 'polypeptide(L)'
;MRHRAGLAGAAAFVIAATGSIVGTAPNTLGSAPDTFGSPAPDTLRTARGAPEAHDVTRPSPGAIHVESLSSGGKAWFNGPVSSGGGDLPQAKAGNITFGTNVDANNPRHDLVAGQSETAIAADASTHAVVTAWNDATGFIVQPSTKRRASLTGLSVSTDRGRHFRDLIGLRNNRLNEQWFGDPTVVRIDRHHFVIGSLFLPPNRINCRSGHHTRFQLAVEVLTVRRDGRTALGKPVVAADGGDLCTLFRRRPTDPNLAFLDKEFLSYDRTSRQLAMSYTRFFFGIGRQSGLGQIELVRARVPADPRTLRAGDWRRPVTIWPEERRVVNT
;
A
#
# COMPACT_ATOMS: atom_id res chain seq x y z
N MET A 1 -21.86 50.00 -21.19
CA MET A 1 -20.80 50.84 -20.57
C MET A 1 -20.82 50.53 -19.07
N ARG A 2 -19.73 50.26 -18.34
CA ARG A 2 -18.28 50.39 -18.62
C ARG A 2 -17.51 49.07 -18.34
N HIS A 3 -16.29 48.94 -18.89
CA HIS A 3 -15.33 47.87 -18.58
C HIS A 3 -14.38 48.24 -17.43
N ARG A 4 -13.83 47.21 -16.75
CA ARG A 4 -12.41 46.93 -16.39
C ARG A 4 -12.39 45.99 -15.15
N ALA A 5 -11.70 44.85 -15.03
CA ALA A 5 -10.48 44.25 -15.60
C ALA A 5 -9.22 44.34 -14.70
N GLY A 6 -8.70 43.18 -14.30
CA GLY A 6 -7.37 42.95 -13.70
C GLY A 6 -7.22 43.24 -12.19
N LEU A 7 -6.22 42.69 -11.48
CA LEU A 7 -5.35 41.53 -11.73
C LEU A 7 -4.57 41.20 -10.42
N ALA A 8 -4.08 39.98 -10.29
CA ALA A 8 -3.04 39.41 -9.39
C ALA A 8 -2.47 40.22 -8.19
N GLY A 9 -2.28 39.52 -7.06
CA GLY A 9 -1.41 39.95 -5.95
C GLY A 9 -1.32 38.89 -4.85
N ALA A 10 -0.24 38.09 -4.84
CA ALA A 10 0.04 37.10 -3.79
C ALA A 10 1.21 37.57 -2.88
N ALA A 11 1.56 36.73 -1.90
CA ALA A 11 2.62 36.90 -0.88
C ALA A 11 2.23 37.78 0.33
N ALA A 12 2.65 37.48 1.56
CA ALA A 12 3.18 36.22 2.11
C ALA A 12 3.04 36.24 3.64
N PHE A 13 3.03 35.07 4.29
CA PHE A 13 3.38 34.97 5.70
C PHE A 13 4.24 33.73 5.93
N VAL A 14 5.41 33.94 6.53
CA VAL A 14 6.38 32.90 6.86
C VAL A 14 6.34 32.70 8.37
N ILE A 15 6.06 31.47 8.82
CA ILE A 15 6.62 30.97 10.09
C ILE A 15 7.17 29.57 9.79
N ALA A 16 8.40 29.33 10.26
CA ALA A 16 9.14 28.10 10.03
C ALA A 16 8.70 26.97 10.96
N ALA A 17 8.86 25.73 10.50
CA ALA A 17 9.01 24.56 11.36
C ALA A 17 10.25 23.79 10.92
N THR A 18 11.18 23.58 11.85
CA THR A 18 12.50 22.99 11.66
C THR A 18 12.45 21.46 11.54
N GLY A 19 13.24 20.89 10.62
CA GLY A 19 13.42 19.43 10.48
C GLY A 19 14.52 19.09 9.46
N SER A 20 15.78 19.15 9.88
CA SER A 20 16.96 19.19 9.01
C SER A 20 17.42 17.85 8.42
N ILE A 21 17.77 17.84 7.13
CA ILE A 21 18.65 16.83 6.47
C ILE A 21 19.53 17.55 5.40
N VAL A 22 20.81 17.17 5.28
CA VAL A 22 21.90 17.78 4.45
C VAL A 22 22.92 16.67 4.08
N GLY A 23 23.63 16.64 2.94
CA GLY A 23 23.70 17.52 1.76
C GLY A 23 24.81 17.08 0.76
N THR A 24 24.93 17.73 -0.41
CA THR A 24 25.51 17.14 -1.64
C THR A 24 26.98 17.45 -2.03
N ALA A 25 27.64 16.45 -2.66
CA ALA A 25 28.65 16.52 -3.77
C ALA A 25 30.10 17.04 -3.49
N PRO A 26 31.09 16.93 -4.44
CA PRO A 26 31.22 16.15 -5.71
C PRO A 26 32.58 15.39 -5.92
N ASN A 27 32.69 14.58 -7.01
CA ASN A 27 33.84 14.45 -7.97
C ASN A 27 33.77 13.10 -8.75
N THR A 28 33.40 13.03 -10.05
CA THR A 28 34.10 13.37 -11.33
C THR A 28 34.99 12.26 -11.95
N LEU A 29 34.94 12.17 -13.30
CA LEU A 29 35.63 11.24 -14.24
C LEU A 29 34.93 9.87 -14.45
N GLY A 30 34.58 9.44 -15.68
CA GLY A 30 34.58 10.11 -16.99
C GLY A 30 34.12 9.17 -18.14
N SER A 31 33.68 9.77 -19.27
CA SER A 31 33.55 9.28 -20.68
C SER A 31 33.23 7.78 -20.99
N ALA A 32 32.46 7.40 -22.01
CA ALA A 32 32.13 8.02 -23.30
C ALA A 32 30.77 7.49 -23.86
N PRO A 33 30.27 7.94 -25.04
CA PRO A 33 28.89 7.74 -25.47
C PRO A 33 28.68 6.50 -26.37
N ASP A 34 27.42 6.14 -26.62
CA ASP A 34 27.03 5.62 -27.94
C ASP A 34 25.60 6.02 -28.35
N THR A 35 25.51 6.59 -29.55
CA THR A 35 24.28 7.04 -30.23
C THR A 35 23.60 5.92 -30.97
N PHE A 36 22.28 5.74 -30.78
CA PHE A 36 21.39 5.27 -31.85
C PHE A 36 20.04 5.99 -31.79
N GLY A 37 19.63 6.57 -32.92
CA GLY A 37 18.33 7.22 -33.09
C GLY A 37 17.52 6.59 -34.23
N SER A 38 16.43 7.27 -34.61
CA SER A 38 15.47 6.91 -35.67
C SER A 38 14.30 6.00 -35.18
N PRO A 39 13.14 6.01 -35.87
CA PRO A 39 12.08 6.91 -35.44
C PRO A 39 10.73 6.20 -35.20
N ALA A 40 9.76 6.93 -34.65
CA ALA A 40 8.38 6.47 -34.53
C ALA A 40 7.67 6.38 -35.89
N PRO A 41 6.83 5.35 -36.13
CA PRO A 41 5.71 5.44 -37.04
C PRO A 41 4.45 5.91 -36.31
N ASP A 42 3.90 7.03 -36.77
CA ASP A 42 2.56 7.50 -36.44
C ASP A 42 1.48 6.60 -37.12
N THR A 43 0.20 6.89 -36.87
CA THR A 43 -1.03 6.24 -37.39
C THR A 43 -1.61 5.06 -36.60
N LEU A 44 -2.36 5.39 -35.54
CA LEU A 44 -3.51 4.57 -35.12
C LEU A 44 -4.82 5.31 -35.43
N ARG A 45 -5.47 4.87 -36.50
CA ARG A 45 -6.69 5.50 -37.06
C ARG A 45 -7.86 5.36 -36.10
N THR A 46 -8.64 6.43 -35.97
CA THR A 46 -9.75 6.56 -35.01
C THR A 46 -10.89 5.55 -35.23
N ALA A 47 -11.12 4.70 -34.23
CA ALA A 47 -12.37 3.94 -34.09
C ALA A 47 -13.36 4.75 -33.24
N ARG A 48 -14.31 5.45 -33.88
CA ARG A 48 -15.46 6.06 -33.19
C ARG A 48 -16.43 4.94 -32.78
N GLY A 49 -16.94 4.95 -31.54
CA GLY A 49 -18.09 4.11 -31.17
C GLY A 49 -18.13 3.50 -29.77
N ALA A 50 -17.16 3.75 -28.88
CA ALA A 50 -17.28 3.37 -27.48
C ALA A 50 -17.82 4.56 -26.65
N PRO A 51 -18.81 4.38 -25.75
CA PRO A 51 -19.18 5.42 -24.81
C PRO A 51 -17.98 5.71 -23.89
N GLU A 52 -17.70 7.00 -23.67
CA GLU A 52 -16.60 7.44 -22.82
C GLU A 52 -16.62 6.68 -21.50
N ALA A 53 -15.54 5.94 -21.22
CA ALA A 53 -15.18 5.74 -19.83
C ALA A 53 -14.88 7.13 -19.29
N HIS A 54 -15.74 7.66 -18.42
CA HIS A 54 -15.32 8.75 -17.55
C HIS A 54 -14.01 8.29 -16.90
N ASP A 55 -12.93 9.05 -17.12
CA ASP A 55 -11.66 8.78 -16.45
C ASP A 55 -11.85 9.23 -15.00
N VAL A 56 -12.29 8.30 -14.15
CA VAL A 56 -12.70 8.60 -12.78
C VAL A 56 -11.43 8.75 -11.95
N THR A 57 -10.94 9.98 -11.88
CA THR A 57 -9.83 10.40 -11.03
C THR A 57 -10.13 10.07 -9.56
N ARG A 58 -9.08 9.76 -8.79
CA ARG A 58 -9.17 9.56 -7.34
C ARG A 58 -9.83 10.78 -6.66
N PRO A 59 -10.52 10.59 -5.50
CA PRO A 59 -11.03 11.72 -4.72
C PRO A 59 -9.92 12.73 -4.40
N SER A 60 -10.20 14.01 -4.56
CA SER A 60 -9.23 15.08 -4.31
C SER A 60 -8.76 15.08 -2.84
N PRO A 61 -7.47 15.39 -2.56
CA PRO A 61 -7.00 15.66 -1.21
C PRO A 61 -7.84 16.74 -0.52
N GLY A 62 -8.06 16.58 0.79
CA GLY A 62 -8.89 17.48 1.61
C GLY A 62 -10.20 16.89 2.14
N ALA A 63 -10.58 15.67 1.73
CA ALA A 63 -11.68 14.93 2.35
C ALA A 63 -11.25 14.11 3.58
N ILE A 64 -9.94 13.91 3.77
CA ILE A 64 -9.30 13.22 4.90
C ILE A 64 -7.94 13.85 5.19
N HIS A 65 -7.40 13.61 6.39
CA HIS A 65 -6.08 14.04 6.82
C HIS A 65 -4.96 13.09 6.32
N VAL A 66 -4.39 13.40 5.16
CA VAL A 66 -3.40 12.52 4.47
C VAL A 66 -2.06 12.43 5.20
N GLU A 67 -1.74 13.38 6.08
CA GLU A 67 -0.55 13.40 6.93
C GLU A 67 -0.52 12.24 7.94
N SER A 68 -1.68 11.76 8.38
CA SER A 68 -1.83 10.67 9.35
C SER A 68 -1.76 9.27 8.73
N LEU A 69 -1.74 9.16 7.39
CA LEU A 69 -1.74 7.87 6.70
C LEU A 69 -0.37 7.18 6.70
N SER A 70 -0.36 5.85 6.58
CA SER A 70 0.79 5.02 6.19
C SER A 70 1.40 5.49 4.87
N SER A 71 2.62 5.07 4.56
CA SER A 71 3.27 5.44 3.30
C SER A 71 2.54 4.84 2.09
N GLY A 72 1.94 3.65 2.23
CA GLY A 72 1.04 3.06 1.25
C GLY A 72 -0.21 3.92 1.02
N GLY A 73 -0.87 4.38 2.09
CA GLY A 73 -2.03 5.27 2.01
C GLY A 73 -1.70 6.64 1.43
N LYS A 74 -0.60 7.26 1.87
CA LYS A 74 -0.06 8.52 1.32
C LYS A 74 0.17 8.41 -0.19
N ALA A 75 0.80 7.33 -0.64
CA ALA A 75 1.07 7.11 -2.05
C ALA A 75 -0.18 6.73 -2.87
N TRP A 76 -1.22 6.16 -2.23
CA TRP A 76 -2.54 6.01 -2.86
C TRP A 76 -3.22 7.36 -3.08
N PHE A 77 -3.25 8.26 -2.10
CA PHE A 77 -3.90 9.57 -2.28
C PHE A 77 -3.08 10.49 -3.19
N ASN A 78 -1.84 10.77 -2.81
CA ASN A 78 -1.00 11.79 -3.44
C ASN A 78 -0.32 11.29 -4.72
N GLY A 79 -0.34 9.96 -4.97
CA GLY A 79 0.49 9.33 -6.00
C GLY A 79 1.95 9.16 -5.55
N PRO A 80 2.80 8.54 -6.39
CA PRO A 80 4.22 8.47 -6.14
C PRO A 80 4.82 9.88 -6.17
N VAL A 81 5.33 10.35 -5.04
CA VAL A 81 6.17 11.55 -4.99
C VAL A 81 7.58 11.16 -5.43
N SER A 82 8.01 11.65 -6.59
CA SER A 82 9.42 11.59 -6.97
C SER A 82 10.20 12.46 -5.99
N SER A 83 10.99 11.84 -5.11
CA SER A 83 11.94 12.53 -4.25
C SER A 83 12.93 13.28 -5.15
N GLY A 84 12.82 14.62 -5.19
CA GLY A 84 13.86 15.46 -5.78
C GLY A 84 15.19 15.14 -5.10
N GLY A 85 16.26 15.02 -5.88
CA GLY A 85 17.53 14.45 -5.43
C GLY A 85 18.13 15.19 -4.23
N GLY A 86 17.97 14.60 -3.04
CA GLY A 86 18.58 15.05 -1.80
C GLY A 86 19.20 13.86 -1.08
N ASP A 87 20.46 13.99 -0.70
CA ASP A 87 21.20 12.93 -0.01
C ASP A 87 20.57 12.62 1.36
N LEU A 88 20.32 11.33 1.60
CA LEU A 88 19.76 10.83 2.86
C LEU A 88 20.84 10.82 3.97
N PRO A 89 20.46 11.06 5.25
CA PRO A 89 21.43 11.16 6.32
C PRO A 89 21.91 9.77 6.75
N GLN A 90 23.21 9.52 6.66
CA GLN A 90 23.81 8.33 7.28
C GLN A 90 23.83 8.47 8.81
N ALA A 91 23.06 7.63 9.49
CA ALA A 91 23.16 7.45 10.93
C ALA A 91 24.47 6.71 11.30
N LYS A 92 25.18 7.20 12.32
CA LYS A 92 26.33 6.46 12.90
C LYS A 92 25.82 5.26 13.70
N ALA A 93 26.11 4.04 13.21
CA ALA A 93 25.82 2.82 13.95
C ALA A 93 26.91 2.52 15.00
N GLY A 94 26.48 2.06 16.18
CA GLY A 94 27.37 1.39 17.14
C GLY A 94 27.66 -0.05 16.74
N ASN A 95 28.63 -0.70 17.39
CA ASN A 95 29.11 -2.03 17.02
C ASN A 95 28.07 -3.15 17.26
N ILE A 96 27.29 -3.44 16.22
CA ILE A 96 26.63 -4.71 15.98
C ILE A 96 27.48 -5.46 14.95
N THR A 97 27.81 -6.73 15.20
CA THR A 97 28.54 -7.55 14.22
C THR A 97 27.59 -8.04 13.13
N PHE A 98 27.37 -7.22 12.11
CA PHE A 98 26.62 -7.59 10.92
C PHE A 98 27.38 -8.63 10.09
N GLY A 99 26.63 -9.55 9.45
CA GLY A 99 27.16 -10.29 8.30
C GLY A 99 27.23 -9.41 7.07
N THR A 100 27.57 -9.99 5.91
CA THR A 100 27.33 -9.31 4.63
C THR A 100 25.83 -9.03 4.45
N ASN A 101 25.48 -7.84 3.95
CA ASN A 101 24.10 -7.55 3.53
C ASN A 101 23.62 -8.60 2.52
N VAL A 102 22.34 -8.93 2.58
CA VAL A 102 21.68 -9.89 1.69
C VAL A 102 20.46 -9.24 1.06
N ASP A 103 20.32 -9.37 -0.26
CA ASP A 103 19.18 -8.81 -0.97
C ASP A 103 17.95 -9.67 -0.73
N ALA A 104 16.89 -9.06 -0.19
CA ALA A 104 15.60 -9.72 0.01
C ALA A 104 14.76 -9.73 -1.29
N ASN A 105 14.92 -8.71 -2.13
CA ASN A 105 14.34 -8.56 -3.45
C ASN A 105 15.29 -9.09 -4.55
N ASN A 106 14.80 -9.17 -5.78
CA ASN A 106 15.65 -9.36 -6.96
C ASN A 106 15.53 -8.11 -7.83
N PRO A 107 16.56 -7.23 -7.87
CA PRO A 107 16.50 -5.96 -8.62
C PRO A 107 16.19 -6.10 -10.12
N ARG A 108 16.29 -7.30 -10.71
CA ARG A 108 15.85 -7.57 -12.10
C ARG A 108 14.34 -7.57 -12.29
N HIS A 109 13.56 -7.62 -11.21
CA HIS A 109 12.10 -7.57 -11.24
C HIS A 109 11.55 -6.18 -10.89
N ASP A 110 12.36 -5.35 -10.23
CA ASP A 110 11.99 -4.01 -9.79
C ASP A 110 12.06 -3.03 -10.98
N LEU A 111 10.92 -2.43 -11.35
CA LEU A 111 10.88 -1.47 -12.47
C LEU A 111 11.20 -0.03 -12.04
N VAL A 112 11.15 0.24 -10.75
CA VAL A 112 11.50 1.53 -10.12
C VAL A 112 12.09 1.28 -8.74
N ALA A 113 13.03 2.14 -8.34
CA ALA A 113 13.49 2.20 -6.97
C ALA A 113 12.41 2.82 -6.07
N GLY A 114 12.30 2.30 -4.84
CA GLY A 114 11.33 2.75 -3.86
C GLY A 114 10.88 1.57 -3.02
N GLN A 115 11.40 1.49 -1.80
CA GLN A 115 11.05 0.49 -0.81
C GLN A 115 10.77 1.21 0.52
N SER A 116 9.55 1.10 1.03
CA SER A 116 9.15 1.62 2.35
C SER A 116 8.39 0.56 3.14
N GLU A 117 8.25 0.75 4.46
CA GLU A 117 7.49 -0.12 5.37
C GLU A 117 7.83 -1.62 5.25
N THR A 118 8.97 -2.02 5.82
CA THR A 118 9.40 -3.43 5.84
C THR A 118 8.84 -4.16 7.08
N ALA A 119 8.14 -5.27 6.86
CA ALA A 119 7.69 -6.18 7.91
C ALA A 119 8.37 -7.56 7.79
N ILE A 120 8.74 -8.14 8.93
CA ILE A 120 9.52 -9.39 9.00
C ILE A 120 8.93 -10.33 10.05
N ALA A 121 8.82 -11.62 9.73
CA ALA A 121 8.57 -12.67 10.71
C ALA A 121 9.46 -13.89 10.46
N ALA A 122 9.78 -14.64 11.52
CA ALA A 122 10.65 -15.82 11.43
C ALA A 122 10.14 -17.00 12.26
N ASP A 123 10.48 -18.22 11.83
CA ASP A 123 10.32 -19.47 12.58
C ASP A 123 11.69 -20.13 12.80
N ALA A 124 12.12 -20.20 14.06
CA ALA A 124 13.41 -20.77 14.43
C ALA A 124 13.52 -22.28 14.16
N SER A 125 12.40 -23.01 14.11
CA SER A 125 12.35 -24.47 13.95
C SER A 125 12.35 -24.96 12.49
N THR A 126 12.07 -24.07 11.54
CA THR A 126 12.22 -24.30 10.08
C THR A 126 13.29 -23.43 9.46
N HIS A 127 13.86 -22.49 10.23
CA HIS A 127 14.79 -21.47 9.75
C HIS A 127 14.19 -20.56 8.67
N ALA A 128 12.86 -20.53 8.59
CA ALA A 128 12.12 -19.67 7.68
C ALA A 128 12.14 -18.22 8.16
N VAL A 129 12.47 -17.30 7.27
CA VAL A 129 12.30 -15.85 7.44
C VAL A 129 11.47 -15.36 6.28
N VAL A 130 10.40 -14.60 6.56
CA VAL A 130 9.53 -14.00 5.56
C VAL A 130 9.61 -12.49 5.75
N THR A 131 9.92 -11.78 4.66
CA THR A 131 9.97 -10.31 4.62
C THR A 131 8.98 -9.80 3.59
N ALA A 132 8.31 -8.69 3.89
CA ALA A 132 7.42 -7.99 2.97
C ALA A 132 7.68 -6.48 3.05
N TRP A 133 7.43 -5.76 1.96
CA TRP A 133 7.79 -4.35 1.79
C TRP A 133 6.87 -3.65 0.78
N ASN A 134 6.92 -2.31 0.70
CA ASN A 134 6.22 -1.55 -0.35
C ASN A 134 7.00 -1.54 -1.66
N ASP A 135 6.61 -2.37 -2.62
CA ASP A 135 7.23 -2.45 -3.94
C ASP A 135 6.66 -1.39 -4.90
N ALA A 136 7.45 -0.34 -5.16
CA ALA A 136 7.06 0.73 -6.08
C ALA A 136 6.77 0.25 -7.51
N THR A 137 7.26 -0.92 -7.94
CA THR A 137 6.96 -1.53 -9.25
C THR A 137 5.46 -1.65 -9.50
N GLY A 138 4.68 -1.91 -8.44
CA GLY A 138 3.23 -2.02 -8.52
C GLY A 138 2.55 -0.77 -9.08
N PHE A 139 3.09 0.44 -8.86
CA PHE A 139 2.53 1.68 -9.43
C PHE A 139 2.54 1.73 -10.95
N ILE A 140 3.51 1.08 -11.60
CA ILE A 140 3.68 1.09 -13.05
C ILE A 140 2.91 -0.03 -13.73
N VAL A 141 2.74 -1.18 -13.07
CA VAL A 141 2.09 -2.35 -13.68
C VAL A 141 0.57 -2.38 -13.45
N GLN A 142 0.05 -1.66 -12.45
CA GLN A 142 -1.39 -1.66 -12.16
C GLN A 142 -2.24 -0.90 -13.21
N PRO A 143 -3.51 -1.29 -13.43
CA PRO A 143 -4.20 -2.46 -12.87
C PRO A 143 -3.77 -3.78 -13.54
N SER A 144 -3.47 -4.80 -12.74
CA SER A 144 -3.15 -6.15 -13.24
C SER A 144 -3.39 -7.24 -12.21
N THR A 145 -3.48 -8.49 -12.65
CA THR A 145 -3.46 -9.69 -11.79
C THR A 145 -2.07 -10.35 -11.72
N LYS A 146 -1.07 -9.78 -12.40
CA LYS A 146 0.34 -10.22 -12.33
C LYS A 146 0.92 -9.84 -10.96
N ARG A 147 1.69 -10.75 -10.32
CA ARG A 147 2.31 -10.50 -8.98
C ARG A 147 3.07 -9.17 -8.88
N ARG A 148 3.82 -8.78 -9.93
CA ARG A 148 4.55 -7.49 -10.00
C ARG A 148 3.66 -6.23 -10.06
N ALA A 149 2.34 -6.38 -10.00
CA ALA A 149 1.39 -5.28 -9.81
C ALA A 149 0.94 -5.13 -8.35
N SER A 150 1.34 -6.07 -7.48
CA SER A 150 1.26 -5.91 -6.03
C SER A 150 2.27 -4.84 -5.63
N LEU A 151 1.82 -3.79 -4.94
CA LEU A 151 2.72 -2.87 -4.24
C LEU A 151 3.16 -3.45 -2.89
N THR A 152 2.76 -4.67 -2.56
CA THR A 152 3.38 -5.46 -1.48
C THR A 152 4.30 -6.49 -2.09
N GLY A 153 5.60 -6.21 -2.03
CA GLY A 153 6.65 -7.18 -2.32
C GLY A 153 6.79 -8.20 -1.19
N LEU A 154 7.38 -9.34 -1.49
CA LEU A 154 7.47 -10.47 -0.58
C LEU A 154 8.66 -11.36 -0.94
N SER A 155 9.45 -11.79 0.05
CA SER A 155 10.40 -12.87 -0.13
C SER A 155 10.48 -13.83 1.05
N VAL A 156 11.20 -14.93 0.84
CA VAL A 156 11.37 -16.00 1.81
C VAL A 156 12.82 -16.49 1.81
N SER A 157 13.40 -16.58 3.00
CA SER A 157 14.58 -17.41 3.28
C SER A 157 14.14 -18.67 4.02
N THR A 158 14.87 -19.76 3.82
CA THR A 158 14.70 -21.03 4.57
C THR A 158 16.00 -21.47 5.24
N ASP A 159 16.95 -20.55 5.37
CA ASP A 159 18.33 -20.80 5.83
C ASP A 159 18.82 -19.76 6.85
N ARG A 160 17.88 -19.25 7.67
CA ARG A 160 18.11 -18.24 8.72
C ARG A 160 18.44 -16.86 8.18
N GLY A 161 17.91 -16.49 7.01
CA GLY A 161 18.12 -15.20 6.37
C GLY A 161 19.47 -15.07 5.66
N ARG A 162 20.07 -16.16 5.19
CA ARG A 162 21.34 -16.10 4.42
C ARG A 162 21.09 -15.89 2.94
N HIS A 163 20.05 -16.51 2.38
CA HIS A 163 19.62 -16.29 1.02
C HIS A 163 18.10 -16.14 0.98
N PHE A 164 17.61 -15.12 0.27
CA PHE A 164 16.20 -14.90 0.04
C PHE A 164 15.82 -15.27 -1.39
N ARG A 165 14.67 -15.93 -1.54
CA ARG A 165 13.98 -16.08 -2.82
C ARG A 165 12.87 -15.05 -2.89
N ASP A 166 13.08 -14.05 -3.73
CA ASP A 166 12.05 -13.12 -4.16
C ASP A 166 10.79 -13.87 -4.67
N LEU A 167 9.63 -13.55 -4.09
CA LEU A 167 8.32 -14.03 -4.50
C LEU A 167 7.56 -12.98 -5.32
N ILE A 168 8.20 -11.85 -5.64
CA ILE A 168 7.73 -10.67 -6.38
C ILE A 168 6.63 -9.90 -5.63
N GLY A 169 5.58 -10.58 -5.20
CA GLY A 169 4.49 -9.96 -4.46
C GLY A 169 3.31 -10.87 -4.24
N LEU A 170 2.32 -10.36 -3.53
CA LEU A 170 1.08 -11.05 -3.20
C LEU A 170 0.24 -11.40 -4.43
N ARG A 171 -0.64 -12.40 -4.31
CA ARG A 171 -1.50 -12.81 -5.41
C ARG A 171 -2.71 -11.91 -5.48
N ASN A 172 -2.99 -11.39 -6.67
CA ASN A 172 -4.22 -10.67 -6.95
C ASN A 172 -4.98 -11.38 -8.08
N ASN A 173 -6.27 -11.63 -7.88
CA ASN A 173 -7.19 -12.20 -8.86
C ASN A 173 -8.33 -11.26 -9.25
N ARG A 174 -8.24 -9.97 -8.87
CA ARG A 174 -9.20 -8.92 -9.21
C ARG A 174 -8.45 -7.79 -9.93
N LEU A 175 -9.13 -7.09 -10.85
CA LEU A 175 -8.56 -5.92 -11.52
C LEU A 175 -8.93 -4.60 -10.84
N ASN A 176 -10.05 -4.58 -10.10
CA ASN A 176 -10.63 -3.38 -9.48
C ASN A 176 -10.14 -3.14 -8.04
N GLU A 177 -9.29 -4.03 -7.53
CA GLU A 177 -8.58 -3.92 -6.27
C GLU A 177 -7.13 -4.36 -6.50
N GLN A 178 -6.18 -3.79 -5.75
CA GLN A 178 -4.76 -4.08 -5.81
C GLN A 178 -4.17 -4.07 -4.39
N TRP A 179 -3.18 -4.92 -4.15
CA TRP A 179 -2.34 -4.82 -2.97
C TRP A 179 -1.54 -3.53 -3.06
N PHE A 180 -1.69 -2.64 -2.09
CA PHE A 180 -1.24 -1.24 -2.19
C PHE A 180 -0.12 -0.87 -1.21
N GLY A 181 0.53 -1.87 -0.62
CA GLY A 181 1.60 -1.66 0.35
C GLY A 181 1.08 -1.68 1.79
N ASP A 182 1.84 -1.04 2.66
CA ASP A 182 1.81 -1.11 4.11
C ASP A 182 1.65 -2.56 4.61
N PRO A 183 2.70 -3.40 4.46
CA PRO A 183 2.66 -4.80 4.84
C PRO A 183 2.85 -5.01 6.34
N THR A 184 2.25 -6.09 6.82
CA THR A 184 2.55 -6.74 8.10
C THR A 184 2.77 -8.22 7.83
N VAL A 185 3.69 -8.86 8.56
CA VAL A 185 3.91 -10.30 8.49
C VAL A 185 3.84 -10.87 9.90
N VAL A 186 2.96 -11.84 10.12
CA VAL A 186 2.91 -12.59 11.38
C VAL A 186 3.05 -14.09 11.13
N ARG A 187 3.89 -14.74 11.93
CA ARG A 187 3.99 -16.20 11.97
C ARG A 187 2.81 -16.75 12.79
N ILE A 188 2.06 -17.69 12.22
CA ILE A 188 0.90 -18.30 12.90
C ILE A 188 1.10 -19.77 13.28
N ASP A 189 1.98 -20.50 12.58
CA ASP A 189 2.49 -21.80 13.03
C ASP A 189 3.92 -22.07 12.50
N ARG A 190 4.31 -23.35 12.38
CA ARG A 190 5.63 -23.76 11.89
C ARG A 190 5.84 -23.54 10.38
N HIS A 191 4.75 -23.56 9.62
CA HIS A 191 4.72 -23.57 8.16
C HIS A 191 3.88 -22.44 7.55
N HIS A 192 3.10 -21.72 8.36
CA HIS A 192 2.21 -20.67 7.86
C HIS A 192 2.54 -19.29 8.45
N PHE A 193 2.58 -18.31 7.56
CA PHE A 193 2.68 -16.89 7.83
C PHE A 193 1.45 -16.19 7.23
N VAL A 194 0.98 -15.14 7.88
CA VAL A 194 -0.08 -14.28 7.37
C VAL A 194 0.52 -12.93 7.02
N ILE A 195 0.34 -12.49 5.78
CA ILE A 195 0.74 -11.18 5.30
C ILE A 195 -0.52 -10.32 5.23
N GLY A 196 -0.58 -9.23 5.98
CA GLY A 196 -1.67 -8.24 5.91
C GLY A 196 -1.24 -6.98 5.20
N SER A 197 -2.09 -6.40 4.36
CA SER A 197 -1.79 -5.19 3.56
C SER A 197 -3.07 -4.46 3.15
N LEU A 198 -2.92 -3.19 2.76
CA LEU A 198 -3.95 -2.40 2.07
C LEU A 198 -4.38 -3.10 0.77
N PHE A 199 -5.69 -3.27 0.56
CA PHE A 199 -6.26 -3.85 -0.65
C PHE A 199 -7.24 -2.84 -1.26
N LEU A 200 -6.70 -1.98 -2.11
CA LEU A 200 -7.32 -0.70 -2.50
C LEU A 200 -7.69 -0.67 -3.99
N PRO A 201 -8.59 0.25 -4.40
CA PRO A 201 -8.81 0.56 -5.81
C PRO A 201 -7.51 0.86 -6.58
N PRO A 202 -7.34 0.39 -7.82
CA PRO A 202 -6.22 0.81 -8.66
C PRO A 202 -6.31 2.29 -9.02
N ASN A 203 -5.20 2.84 -9.54
CA ASN A 203 -5.11 4.23 -10.00
C ASN A 203 -6.19 4.65 -11.01
N ARG A 204 -6.75 3.72 -11.78
CA ARG A 204 -7.86 3.93 -12.73
C ARG A 204 -9.11 3.24 -12.22
N ILE A 205 -10.01 4.01 -11.61
CA ILE A 205 -11.24 3.51 -10.99
C ILE A 205 -12.26 3.14 -12.08
N ASN A 206 -12.85 1.94 -12.00
CA ASN A 206 -13.88 1.48 -12.93
C ASN A 206 -15.21 1.24 -12.20
N CYS A 207 -16.12 2.19 -12.34
CA CYS A 207 -17.47 2.14 -11.74
C CYS A 207 -18.59 1.80 -12.75
N ARG A 208 -18.27 1.10 -13.83
CA ARG A 208 -19.28 0.55 -14.75
C ARG A 208 -20.14 -0.50 -14.04
N SER A 209 -21.43 -0.57 -14.40
CA SER A 209 -22.44 -1.41 -13.73
C SER A 209 -21.96 -2.85 -13.49
N GLY A 210 -22.07 -3.32 -12.24
CA GLY A 210 -21.62 -4.67 -11.82
C GLY A 210 -20.19 -4.73 -11.28
N HIS A 211 -19.38 -3.67 -11.45
CA HIS A 211 -18.06 -3.57 -10.86
C HIS A 211 -18.10 -2.82 -9.53
N HIS A 212 -17.72 -3.50 -8.45
CA HIS A 212 -17.38 -2.86 -7.18
C HIS A 212 -15.91 -2.48 -7.16
N THR A 213 -15.59 -1.38 -6.50
CA THR A 213 -14.22 -0.88 -6.33
C THR A 213 -14.09 -0.44 -4.88
N ARG A 214 -13.56 -1.31 -4.02
CA ARG A 214 -13.73 -1.20 -2.56
C ARG A 214 -12.44 -0.84 -1.84
N PHE A 215 -12.54 -0.02 -0.80
CA PHE A 215 -11.43 0.13 0.16
C PHE A 215 -11.48 -1.04 1.13
N GLN A 216 -10.49 -1.92 1.07
CA GLN A 216 -10.43 -3.11 1.91
C GLN A 216 -9.06 -3.23 2.59
N LEU A 217 -9.05 -3.90 3.73
CA LEU A 217 -7.85 -4.50 4.27
C LEU A 217 -7.96 -5.99 4.08
N ALA A 218 -6.90 -6.62 3.59
CA ALA A 218 -6.89 -8.06 3.35
C ALA A 218 -5.63 -8.70 3.92
N VAL A 219 -5.72 -10.02 4.09
CA VAL A 219 -4.57 -10.87 4.41
C VAL A 219 -4.42 -11.97 3.36
N GLU A 220 -3.19 -12.45 3.16
CA GLU A 220 -2.92 -13.68 2.41
C GLU A 220 -2.06 -14.63 3.26
N VAL A 221 -2.38 -15.92 3.22
CA VAL A 221 -1.62 -16.96 3.91
C VAL A 221 -0.50 -17.48 3.01
N LEU A 222 0.75 -17.32 3.46
CA LEU A 222 1.93 -17.95 2.87
C LEU A 222 2.23 -19.27 3.60
N THR A 223 2.25 -20.36 2.85
CA THR A 223 2.78 -21.65 3.30
C THR A 223 4.26 -21.76 2.90
N VAL A 224 5.14 -22.02 3.87
CA VAL A 224 6.57 -22.37 3.69
C VAL A 224 6.77 -23.83 4.07
N ARG A 225 6.99 -24.69 3.08
CA ARG A 225 7.24 -26.13 3.27
C ARG A 225 8.68 -26.39 3.72
N ARG A 226 8.92 -27.57 4.33
CA ARG A 226 10.25 -28.00 4.80
C ARG A 226 11.29 -28.14 3.68
N ASP A 227 10.85 -28.36 2.44
CA ASP A 227 11.69 -28.42 1.24
C ASP A 227 11.91 -27.05 0.58
N GLY A 228 11.56 -25.97 1.29
CA GLY A 228 11.68 -24.60 0.82
C GLY A 228 10.71 -24.20 -0.31
N ARG A 229 9.78 -25.07 -0.72
CA ARG A 229 8.71 -24.67 -1.65
C ARG A 229 7.67 -23.82 -0.94
N THR A 230 7.27 -22.72 -1.57
CA THR A 230 6.23 -21.82 -1.05
C THR A 230 4.92 -21.93 -1.83
N ALA A 231 3.81 -21.73 -1.12
CA ALA A 231 2.49 -21.59 -1.71
C ALA A 231 1.76 -20.41 -1.06
N LEU A 232 1.44 -19.40 -1.86
CA LEU A 232 0.52 -18.32 -1.49
C LEU A 232 -0.92 -18.79 -1.64
N GLY A 233 -1.83 -18.24 -0.83
CA GLY A 233 -3.25 -18.55 -0.83
C GLY A 233 -4.05 -17.76 -1.87
N LYS A 234 -5.01 -17.00 -1.36
CA LYS A 234 -5.81 -15.96 -2.03
C LYS A 234 -6.00 -14.80 -1.04
N PRO A 235 -6.30 -13.57 -1.49
CA PRO A 235 -6.71 -12.48 -0.62
C PRO A 235 -7.95 -12.84 0.22
N VAL A 236 -7.87 -12.61 1.53
CA VAL A 236 -8.94 -12.75 2.50
C VAL A 236 -9.22 -11.39 3.11
N VAL A 237 -10.36 -10.79 2.76
CA VAL A 237 -10.79 -9.49 3.31
C VAL A 237 -10.99 -9.61 4.82
N ALA A 238 -10.32 -8.74 5.57
CA ALA A 238 -10.39 -8.63 7.03
C ALA A 238 -11.31 -7.47 7.46
N ALA A 239 -11.26 -6.36 6.73
CA ALA A 239 -12.09 -5.17 6.95
C ALA A 239 -12.52 -4.53 5.61
N ASP A 240 -13.66 -3.85 5.62
CA ASP A 240 -14.27 -3.25 4.44
C ASP A 240 -14.77 -1.83 4.73
N GLY A 241 -14.17 -0.86 4.05
CA GLY A 241 -14.46 0.57 4.14
C GLY A 241 -15.55 1.03 3.20
N GLY A 242 -16.16 0.15 2.39
CA GLY A 242 -17.23 0.48 1.46
C GLY A 242 -16.82 0.49 -0.01
N ASP A 243 -17.80 0.73 -0.88
CA ASP A 243 -17.63 0.80 -2.33
C ASP A 243 -17.42 2.26 -2.78
N LEU A 244 -16.21 2.58 -3.24
CA LEU A 244 -15.81 3.90 -3.72
C LEU A 244 -16.71 4.39 -4.87
N CYS A 245 -17.31 3.46 -5.64
CA CYS A 245 -18.27 3.79 -6.68
C CYS A 245 -19.58 4.42 -6.17
N THR A 246 -19.79 4.53 -4.85
CA THR A 246 -20.89 5.33 -4.28
C THR A 246 -20.62 6.84 -4.32
N LEU A 247 -19.35 7.30 -4.37
CA LEU A 247 -19.02 8.74 -4.49
C LEU A 247 -19.43 9.34 -5.85
N PHE A 248 -19.31 8.56 -6.92
CA PHE A 248 -19.54 9.03 -8.29
C PHE A 248 -21.02 8.97 -8.71
N ARG A 249 -21.92 8.65 -7.78
CA ARG A 249 -23.37 8.74 -7.98
C ARG A 249 -23.83 10.19 -7.81
N ARG A 250 -24.91 10.58 -8.50
CA ARG A 250 -25.48 11.95 -8.46
C ARG A 250 -25.76 12.49 -7.04
N ARG A 251 -25.88 11.62 -6.05
CA ARG A 251 -25.80 11.93 -4.62
C ARG A 251 -24.99 10.80 -3.96
N PRO A 252 -23.85 11.10 -3.30
CA PRO A 252 -23.21 10.16 -2.40
C PRO A 252 -24.13 9.89 -1.20
N THR A 253 -24.43 8.62 -0.92
CA THR A 253 -25.42 8.24 0.11
C THR A 253 -24.91 7.28 1.16
N ASP A 254 -23.67 6.79 1.08
CA ASP A 254 -23.12 5.89 2.10
C ASP A 254 -22.26 6.67 3.10
N PRO A 255 -22.78 7.00 4.30
CA PRO A 255 -21.97 7.64 5.34
C PRO A 255 -20.94 6.68 5.95
N ASN A 256 -20.91 5.39 5.58
CA ASN A 256 -19.91 4.47 6.10
C ASN A 256 -18.70 4.36 5.17
N LEU A 257 -18.71 5.04 4.01
CA LEU A 257 -17.58 5.01 3.09
C LEU A 257 -16.35 5.67 3.74
N ALA A 258 -15.27 4.90 3.81
CA ALA A 258 -14.02 5.30 4.41
C ALA A 258 -12.83 4.65 3.70
N PHE A 259 -11.70 5.35 3.69
CA PHE A 259 -10.41 4.74 3.46
C PHE A 259 -10.01 3.95 4.72
N LEU A 260 -9.43 2.77 4.55
CA LEU A 260 -8.91 1.97 5.66
C LEU A 260 -7.39 1.93 5.56
N ASP A 261 -6.73 2.27 6.65
CA ASP A 261 -5.28 2.30 6.77
C ASP A 261 -4.84 1.38 7.91
N LYS A 262 -3.98 0.40 7.64
CA LYS A 262 -3.70 -0.66 8.62
C LYS A 262 -2.59 -0.20 9.57
N GLU A 263 -2.86 -0.24 10.87
CA GLU A 263 -1.82 0.02 11.88
C GLU A 263 -1.00 -1.26 12.15
N PHE A 264 -1.68 -2.36 12.48
CA PHE A 264 -1.01 -3.53 13.04
C PHE A 264 -1.74 -4.84 12.76
N LEU A 265 -0.98 -5.93 12.76
CA LEU A 265 -1.47 -7.31 12.71
C LEU A 265 -0.75 -8.13 13.79
N SER A 266 -1.50 -8.88 14.57
CA SER A 266 -0.97 -9.71 15.67
C SER A 266 -1.67 -11.06 15.72
N TYR A 267 -1.00 -12.05 16.31
CA TYR A 267 -1.55 -13.39 16.47
C TYR A 267 -1.24 -13.98 17.85
N ASP A 268 -2.29 -14.35 18.57
CA ASP A 268 -2.19 -15.17 19.77
C ASP A 268 -2.27 -16.67 19.39
N ARG A 269 -1.18 -17.39 19.63
CA ARG A 269 -1.08 -18.85 19.42
C ARG A 269 -2.00 -19.67 20.33
N THR A 270 -2.31 -19.18 21.53
CA THR A 270 -3.08 -19.92 22.53
C THR A 270 -4.56 -19.93 22.17
N SER A 271 -5.15 -18.76 21.93
CA SER A 271 -6.54 -18.66 21.46
C SER A 271 -6.71 -18.89 19.95
N ARG A 272 -5.61 -18.99 19.18
CA ARG A 272 -5.58 -18.97 17.70
C ARG A 272 -6.24 -17.71 17.11
N GLN A 273 -6.11 -16.57 17.78
CA GLN A 273 -6.78 -15.34 17.37
C GLN A 273 -5.81 -14.43 16.60
N LEU A 274 -6.14 -14.18 15.34
CA LEU A 274 -5.54 -13.12 14.52
C LEU A 274 -6.31 -11.82 14.79
N ALA A 275 -5.61 -10.72 15.03
CA ALA A 275 -6.21 -9.42 15.30
C ALA A 275 -5.51 -8.33 14.48
N MET A 276 -6.30 -7.54 13.76
CA MET A 276 -5.84 -6.44 12.92
C MET A 276 -6.47 -5.14 13.42
N SER A 277 -5.65 -4.15 13.73
CA SER A 277 -6.09 -2.78 14.03
C SER A 277 -5.81 -1.86 12.85
N TYR A 278 -6.71 -0.92 12.62
CA TYR A 278 -6.64 0.01 11.50
C TYR A 278 -7.34 1.32 11.83
N THR A 279 -6.91 2.40 11.18
CA THR A 279 -7.60 3.68 11.20
C THR A 279 -8.54 3.78 10.00
N ARG A 280 -9.78 4.17 10.28
CA ARG A 280 -10.87 4.33 9.31
C ARG A 280 -11.11 5.81 9.05
N PHE A 281 -10.64 6.31 7.92
CA PHE A 281 -10.74 7.71 7.51
C PHE A 281 -11.98 7.92 6.64
N PHE A 282 -13.04 8.47 7.23
CA PHE A 282 -14.31 8.73 6.55
C PHE A 282 -14.21 9.90 5.57
N PHE A 283 -14.92 9.82 4.44
CA PHE A 283 -14.91 10.88 3.41
C PHE A 283 -15.83 12.08 3.72
N GLY A 284 -16.07 12.40 4.99
CA GLY A 284 -16.90 13.54 5.42
C GLY A 284 -18.41 13.43 5.15
N ILE A 285 -18.90 12.33 4.59
CA ILE A 285 -20.31 12.12 4.26
C ILE A 285 -21.14 12.07 5.55
N GLY A 286 -22.22 12.84 5.63
CA GLY A 286 -23.06 12.85 6.84
C GLY A 286 -22.46 13.58 8.04
N ARG A 287 -21.52 14.52 7.83
CA ARG A 287 -20.87 15.37 8.85
C ARG A 287 -19.81 14.65 9.71
N GLN A 288 -19.15 13.65 9.14
CA GLN A 288 -17.90 13.09 9.66
C GLN A 288 -16.75 14.09 9.49
N SER A 289 -15.70 13.95 10.30
CA SER A 289 -14.55 14.87 10.28
C SER A 289 -13.43 14.44 9.33
N GLY A 290 -13.31 13.15 9.03
CA GLY A 290 -12.18 12.60 8.28
C GLY A 290 -10.87 12.52 9.09
N LEU A 291 -10.91 12.76 10.41
CA LEU A 291 -9.76 12.64 11.32
C LEU A 291 -9.38 11.19 11.64
N GLY A 292 -10.29 10.25 11.40
CA GLY A 292 -10.05 8.81 11.58
C GLY A 292 -10.70 8.22 12.83
N GLN A 293 -11.16 6.98 12.72
CA GLN A 293 -11.66 6.13 13.80
C GLN A 293 -10.78 4.88 13.91
N ILE A 294 -10.25 4.56 15.09
CA ILE A 294 -9.47 3.32 15.28
C ILE A 294 -10.43 2.15 15.49
N GLU A 295 -10.34 1.14 14.64
CA GLU A 295 -11.12 -0.10 14.71
C GLU A 295 -10.22 -1.33 14.86
N LEU A 296 -10.78 -2.40 15.42
CA LEU A 296 -10.15 -3.71 15.56
C LEU A 296 -11.06 -4.81 14.98
N VAL A 297 -10.54 -5.59 14.03
CA VAL A 297 -11.16 -6.85 13.57
C VAL A 297 -10.37 -8.05 14.08
N ARG A 298 -11.07 -9.16 14.33
CA ARG A 298 -10.51 -10.38 14.90
C ARG A 298 -11.04 -11.62 14.21
N ALA A 299 -10.16 -12.54 13.83
CA ALA A 299 -10.51 -13.86 13.30
C ALA A 299 -9.94 -14.98 14.18
N ARG A 300 -10.69 -16.08 14.31
CA ARG A 300 -10.14 -17.34 14.83
C ARG A 300 -9.54 -18.11 13.65
N VAL A 301 -8.22 -18.27 13.62
CA VAL A 301 -7.52 -18.96 12.54
C VAL A 301 -7.93 -20.45 12.52
N PRO A 302 -8.56 -20.95 11.43
CA PRO A 302 -9.01 -22.33 11.32
C PRO A 302 -7.88 -23.34 11.51
N ALA A 303 -8.24 -24.59 11.85
CA ALA A 303 -7.29 -25.68 12.15
C ALA A 303 -6.17 -25.78 11.10
N ASP A 304 -6.55 -25.81 9.83
CA ASP A 304 -5.71 -25.54 8.66
C ASP A 304 -5.80 -24.05 8.27
N PRO A 305 -4.74 -23.24 8.47
CA PRO A 305 -4.79 -21.82 8.18
C PRO A 305 -5.10 -21.47 6.72
N ARG A 306 -4.83 -22.39 5.78
CA ARG A 306 -5.10 -22.19 4.35
C ARG A 306 -6.60 -22.11 4.03
N THR A 307 -7.46 -22.46 5.00
CA THR A 307 -8.92 -22.39 4.88
C THR A 307 -9.53 -21.13 5.49
N LEU A 308 -8.72 -20.19 6.00
CA LEU A 308 -9.15 -18.87 6.47
C LEU A 308 -9.94 -18.12 5.39
N ARG A 309 -11.09 -17.54 5.77
CA ARG A 309 -12.07 -16.87 4.91
C ARG A 309 -12.52 -15.55 5.52
N ALA A 310 -13.12 -14.69 4.69
CA ALA A 310 -13.65 -13.40 5.15
C ALA A 310 -14.70 -13.57 6.26
N GLY A 311 -15.49 -14.65 6.23
CA GLY A 311 -16.47 -14.97 7.27
C GLY A 311 -15.90 -15.42 8.62
N ASP A 312 -14.59 -15.70 8.72
CA ASP A 312 -13.94 -16.00 10.01
C ASP A 312 -13.65 -14.73 10.82
N TRP A 313 -13.65 -13.56 10.15
CA TRP A 313 -13.48 -12.26 10.78
C TRP A 313 -14.79 -11.80 11.43
N ARG A 314 -14.69 -11.43 12.70
CA ARG A 314 -15.78 -10.78 13.44
C ARG A 314 -15.97 -9.34 12.96
N ARG A 315 -17.18 -8.81 13.16
CA ARG A 315 -17.47 -7.39 12.93
C ARG A 315 -16.44 -6.50 13.65
N PRO A 316 -16.06 -5.35 13.06
CA PRO A 316 -15.16 -4.40 13.70
C PRO A 316 -15.67 -3.96 15.07
N VAL A 317 -14.72 -3.71 15.97
CA VAL A 317 -14.96 -3.02 17.25
C VAL A 317 -14.24 -1.68 17.19
N THR A 318 -14.99 -0.59 17.35
CA THR A 318 -14.41 0.74 17.55
C THR A 318 -13.63 0.77 18.86
N ILE A 319 -12.34 1.09 18.78
CA ILE A 319 -11.43 1.27 19.92
C ILE A 319 -11.34 2.75 20.30
N TRP A 320 -11.23 3.62 19.30
CA TRP A 320 -11.27 5.08 19.45
C TRP A 320 -12.23 5.65 18.40
N PRO A 321 -13.34 6.30 18.77
CA PRO A 321 -14.30 6.85 17.82
C PRO A 321 -13.69 8.04 17.04
N GLU A 322 -14.30 8.39 15.91
CA GLU A 322 -13.88 9.57 15.15
C GLU A 322 -13.97 10.86 15.99
N GLU A 323 -12.87 11.61 16.05
CA GLU A 323 -12.83 12.92 16.70
C GLU A 323 -13.61 13.95 15.89
N ARG A 324 -14.51 14.70 16.53
CA ARG A 324 -15.39 15.66 15.82
C ARG A 324 -14.75 17.03 15.58
N ARG A 325 -13.62 17.32 16.22
CA ARG A 325 -12.78 18.53 16.10
C ARG A 325 -11.37 18.17 16.54
N VAL A 326 -10.36 18.85 16.00
CA VAL A 326 -9.01 18.85 16.57
C VAL A 326 -9.10 19.51 17.95
N VAL A 327 -8.78 18.77 19.01
CA VAL A 327 -8.96 19.24 20.41
C VAL A 327 -7.72 20.00 20.94
N ASN A 328 -6.57 19.85 20.29
CA ASN A 328 -5.31 20.48 20.68
C ASN A 328 -4.84 21.48 19.60
N THR A 329 -4.91 22.78 19.94
CA THR A 329 -4.27 23.90 19.25
C THR A 329 -3.28 24.57 20.19
#